data_AF-A0AAW8E7Z2-F1
#
_entry.id   AF-A0AAW8E7Z2-F1
#
_cell.length_a   1.000
_cell.length_b   1.000
_cell.length_c   1.000
_cell.angle_alpha   90.00
_cell.angle_beta   90.00
_cell.angle_gamma   90.00
#
_symmetry.space_group_name_H-M   'P 1'
#
loop_
_entity.id
_entity.type
_entity.pdbx_description
1 polymer ?
#
loop_
_entity_poly.entity_id
_entity_poly.type
_entity_poly.pdbx_seq_one_letter_code
_entity_poly.pdbx_strand_id
1 'polypeptide(L)' 'MKQFNFTTAVVVGLDDVGYERRFFYEHRADAQSALVDWDGLEHPSGPWIQVQGWWH' A
#
# COMPACT_ATOMS: atom_id res chain seq x y z
N MET A 1 -15.38 22.00 -3.05
CA MET A 1 -14.06 21.93 -2.40
C MET A 1 -13.45 20.58 -2.75
N LYS A 2 -12.21 20.49 -3.22
CA LYS A 2 -11.54 19.19 -3.38
C LYS A 2 -11.09 18.73 -2.00
N GLN A 3 -11.60 17.59 -1.53
CA GLN A 3 -11.20 17.01 -0.25
C GLN A 3 -9.74 16.55 -0.37
N PHE A 4 -8.87 17.04 0.49
CA PHE A 4 -7.53 16.47 0.62
C PHE A 4 -7.69 15.10 1.30
N ASN A 5 -7.47 14.03 0.54
CA ASN A 5 -7.50 12.68 1.07
C ASN A 5 -6.11 12.34 1.62
N PHE A 6 -6.05 12.10 2.93
CA PHE A 6 -4.89 11.44 3.54
C PHE A 6 -5.08 9.93 3.39
N THR A 7 -4.08 9.24 2.85
CA THR A 7 -4.10 7.79 2.65
C THR A 7 -2.95 7.15 3.41
N THR A 8 -3.15 5.91 3.84
CA THR A 8 -2.09 5.06 4.42
C THR A 8 -1.70 4.04 3.37
N ALA A 9 -0.42 3.72 3.21
CA ALA A 9 0.01 2.77 2.21
C ALA A 9 0.83 1.62 2.80
N VAL A 10 0.61 0.41 2.26
CA VAL A 10 1.50 -0.74 2.43
C VAL A 10 2.48 -0.73 1.28
N VAL A 11 3.78 -0.78 1.60
CA VAL A 11 4.87 -0.78 0.64
C VAL A 11 5.44 -2.18 0.50
N VAL A 12 5.65 -2.63 -0.74
CA VAL A 12 6.16 -3.97 -1.06
C VAL A 12 7.45 -3.89 -1.86
N GLY A 13 8.28 -4.93 -1.75
CA GLY A 13 9.59 -4.97 -2.41
C GLY A 13 10.52 -3.86 -1.92
N LEU A 14 10.52 -3.58 -0.62
CA LEU A 14 11.38 -2.57 0.01
C LEU A 14 12.82 -3.10 0.07
N ASP A 15 13.76 -2.32 -0.45
CA ASP A 15 15.20 -2.55 -0.37
C ASP A 15 15.95 -1.25 0.00
N ASP A 16 17.28 -1.28 -0.06
CA ASP A 16 18.13 -0.14 0.28
C ASP A 16 18.00 1.05 -0.70
N VAL A 17 17.44 0.84 -1.89
CA VAL A 17 17.27 1.84 -2.94
C VAL A 17 15.87 2.45 -2.90
N GLY A 18 14.86 1.66 -2.55
CA GLY A 18 13.48 2.13 -2.49
C GLY A 18 12.49 0.99 -2.37
N TYR A 19 11.42 1.05 -3.16
CA TYR A 19 10.35 0.06 -3.15
C TYR A 19 9.79 -0.17 -4.55
N GLU A 20 9.28 -1.38 -4.78
CA GLU A 20 8.66 -1.74 -6.06
C GLU A 20 7.27 -1.09 -6.21
N ARG A 21 6.41 -1.27 -5.20
CA ARG A 21 5.00 -0.85 -5.24
C ARG A 21 4.52 -0.37 -3.88
N ARG A 22 3.51 0.50 -3.92
CA ARG A 22 2.74 0.97 -2.76
C ARG A 22 1.24 0.87 -3.05
N PHE A 23 0.53 0.31 -2.09
CA PHE A 23 -0.91 0.09 -2.14
C PHE A 23 -1.57 1.03 -1.15
N PHE A 24 -2.39 1.96 -1.64
CA PHE A 24 -3.00 3.01 -0.82
C PHE A 24 -4.37 2.56 -0.32
N TYR A 25 -4.60 2.80 0.96
CA TYR A 25 -5.85 2.57 1.67
C TYR A 25 -6.39 3.91 2.15
N GLU A 26 -7.72 4.04 2.15
CA GLU A 26 -8.38 5.23 2.69
C GLU A 26 -8.22 5.31 4.22
N HIS A 27 -8.30 4.16 4.90
CA HIS A 27 -8.17 4.10 6.35
C HIS A 27 -6.92 3.35 6.79
N ARG A 28 -6.29 3.87 7.86
CA ARG A 28 -5.11 3.27 8.48
C ARG A 28 -5.36 1.84 8.97
N ALA A 29 -6.55 1.58 9.52
CA ALA A 29 -6.90 0.27 10.05
C ALA A 29 -6.84 -0.82 8.97
N ASP A 30 -7.31 -0.50 7.77
CA ASP A 30 -7.31 -1.42 6.63
C ASP A 30 -5.88 -1.73 6.19
N ALA A 31 -5.04 -0.70 6.04
CA ALA A 31 -3.62 -0.88 5.70
C ALA A 31 -2.88 -1.73 6.76
N GLN A 32 -3.21 -1.54 8.04
CA GLN A 32 -2.59 -2.29 9.12
C GLN A 32 -3.05 -3.75 9.15
N SER A 33 -4.34 -4.03 8.95
CA SER A 33 -4.84 -5.40 8.83
C SER A 33 -4.19 -6.10 7.64
N ALA A 34 -4.18 -5.43 6.48
CA ALA A 34 -3.55 -5.97 5.28
C ALA A 34 -2.07 -6.28 5.50
N LEU A 35 -1.32 -5.40 6.18
CA LEU A 35 0.09 -5.66 6.51
C LEU A 35 0.30 -6.83 7.47
N VAL A 36 -0.58 -7.00 8.46
CA VAL A 36 -0.49 -8.07 9.46
C VAL A 36 -0.87 -9.43 8.85
N ASP A 37 -1.89 -9.44 8.00
CA ASP A 37 -2.44 -10.66 7.41
C ASP A 37 -1.67 -11.11 6.16
N TRP A 38 -0.86 -10.23 5.57
CA TRP A 38 -0.12 -10.51 4.35
C TRP A 38 1.10 -11.41 4.60
N ASP A 39 1.17 -12.48 3.83
CA ASP A 39 2.25 -13.49 3.88
C ASP A 39 3.53 -13.04 3.15
N GLY A 40 3.53 -11.85 2.55
CA GLY A 40 4.64 -11.31 1.78
C GLY A 40 4.68 -11.79 0.33
N LEU A 41 3.72 -12.60 -0.12
CA LEU A 41 3.63 -13.09 -1.50
C LEU A 41 2.57 -12.30 -2.28
N GLU A 42 2.82 -12.12 -3.58
CA GLU A 42 1.94 -11.34 -4.46
C GLU A 42 1.64 -9.94 -3.90
N HIS A 43 0.37 -9.61 -3.68
CA HIS A 43 -0.06 -8.30 -3.23
C HIS A 43 -0.82 -8.42 -1.90
N PRO A 44 -0.69 -7.44 -0.98
CA PRO A 44 -1.47 -7.40 0.24
C PRO A 44 -2.97 -7.36 -0.08
N SER A 45 -3.82 -7.79 0.84
CA SER A 45 -5.27 -7.74 0.63
C SER A 45 -5.77 -6.29 0.53
N GLY A 46 -6.87 -6.09 -0.21
CA GLY A 46 -7.56 -4.80 -0.26
C GLY A 46 -8.23 -4.42 1.08
N PRO A 47 -9.00 -3.31 1.14
CA PRO A 47 -9.54 -2.51 0.04
C PRO A 47 -8.65 -1.31 -0.32
N TRP A 48 -7.67 -1.54 -1.20
CA TRP A 48 -6.90 -0.43 -1.74
C TRP A 48 -7.76 0.46 -2.66
N ILE A 49 -7.48 1.76 -2.62
CA ILE A 49 -8.10 2.78 -3.48
C ILE A 49 -7.19 3.17 -4.65
N GLN A 50 -5.91 2.85 -4.56
CA GLN A 50 -4.93 3.06 -5.63
C GLN A 50 -3.72 2.16 -5.44
N VAL A 51 -3.06 1.81 -6.54
CA VAL A 51 -1.72 1.20 -6.55
C VAL A 51 -0.79 2.10 -7.35
N GLN A 52 0.42 2.34 -6.84
CA GLN A 52 1.49 3.00 -7.61
C GLN A 52 2.79 2.22 -7.44
N GLY A 53 3.57 2.13 -8.50
CA GLY A 53 4.89 1.52 -8.51
C GLY A 53 5.62 1.88 -9.77
N TRP A 54 6.93 1.76 -9.74
CA TRP A 54 7.79 1.98 -10.88
C TRP A 54 8.27 0.63 -11.37
N TRP A 55 7.88 0.26 -12.59
CA TRP A 55 8.53 -0.83 -13.30
C TRP A 55 9.88 -0.32 -13.81
N HIS A 56 10.94 -1.07 -13.57
CA HIS A 56 12.15 -1.00 -14.37
C HIS A 56 12.40 -2.35 -15.05
#